data_AF-A0ABD2P0A2-F1
#
_entry.id   AF-A0ABD2P0A2-F1
#
_cell.length_a   1.000
_cell.length_b   1.000
_cell.length_c   1.000
_cell.angle_alpha   90.00
_cell.angle_beta   90.00
_cell.angle_gamma   90.00
#
_symmetry.space_group_name_H-M   'P 1'
#
loop_
_entity.id
_entity.type
_entity.pdbx_description
1 polymer ?
#
loop_
_entity_poly.entity_id
_entity_poly.type
_entity_poly.pdbx_seq_one_letter_code
_entity_poly.pdbx_strand_id
1 'polypeptide(L)'
;YGEITVNGEILKARKLISPADRIILSNVCPTIPHKISIDELLNLGLKPFSAMTSLRISITLQEFSHILSFERQIIVNPDNIEIPESLVINYDDIPYRIFSTRNNMNCFICKTTGHLATNCPYVPEMTRKQTQMPTSPKILV
;
A
#
# COMPACT_ATOMS: atom_id res chain seq x y z
N TYR A 1 7.62 -23.65 -2.50
CA TYR A 1 6.89 -24.10 -3.71
C TYR A 1 6.19 -25.40 -3.35
N GLY A 2 4.95 -25.58 -3.80
CA GLY A 2 4.22 -26.83 -3.61
C GLY A 2 4.30 -27.68 -4.87
N GLU A 3 4.12 -28.98 -4.76
CA GLU A 3 4.07 -29.89 -5.89
C GLU A 3 2.75 -30.65 -5.82
N ILE A 4 2.08 -30.78 -6.97
CA ILE A 4 0.87 -31.60 -7.10
C ILE A 4 1.12 -32.63 -8.19
N THR A 5 0.67 -33.86 -7.98
CA THR A 5 0.77 -34.91 -8.99
C THR A 5 -0.55 -35.01 -9.72
N VAL A 6 -0.55 -34.79 -11.04
CA VAL A 6 -1.71 -34.96 -11.90
C VAL A 6 -1.35 -35.97 -12.98
N ASN A 7 -2.11 -37.06 -13.09
CA ASN A 7 -1.87 -38.14 -14.06
C ASN A 7 -0.44 -38.73 -14.02
N GLY A 8 0.21 -38.73 -12.86
CA GLY A 8 1.58 -39.25 -12.69
C GLY A 8 2.68 -38.23 -13.02
N GLU A 9 2.34 -37.04 -13.50
CA GLU A 9 3.30 -35.95 -13.70
C GLU A 9 3.29 -35.00 -12.50
N ILE A 10 4.50 -34.60 -12.06
CA ILE A 10 4.67 -33.65 -10.96
C ILE A 10 4.62 -32.24 -11.54
N LEU A 11 3.56 -31.52 -11.20
CA LEU A 11 3.38 -30.11 -11.55
C LEU A 11 3.81 -29.23 -10.38
N LYS A 12 4.75 -28.32 -10.65
CA LYS A 12 5.14 -27.29 -9.67
C LYS A 12 4.01 -26.27 -9.53
N ALA A 13 3.42 -26.20 -8.35
CA ALA A 13 2.36 -25.26 -8.02
C ALA A 13 2.93 -24.03 -7.27
N ARG A 14 2.52 -22.85 -7.73
CA ARG A 14 2.70 -21.57 -7.02
C ARG A 14 1.47 -21.32 -6.13
N LYS A 15 1.68 -20.72 -4.95
CA LYS A 15 0.55 -20.21 -4.14
C LYS A 15 -0.24 -19.19 -4.96
N LEU A 16 -1.55 -19.40 -5.07
CA LEU A 16 -2.47 -18.47 -5.74
C LEU A 16 -2.41 -17.06 -5.10
N ILE A 17 -2.22 -17.02 -3.78
CA ILE A 17 -2.02 -15.80 -3.00
C ILE A 17 -0.69 -15.94 -2.25
N SER A 18 0.29 -15.12 -2.62
CA SER A 18 1.47 -14.93 -1.78
C SER A 18 1.13 -13.85 -0.76
N PRO A 19 1.31 -14.10 0.55
CA PRO A 19 1.18 -13.03 1.52
C PRO A 19 2.24 -11.97 1.19
N ALA A 20 1.85 -10.71 1.29
CA ALA A 20 2.69 -9.58 0.94
C ALA A 20 2.29 -8.40 1.85
N ASP A 21 3.28 -7.79 2.48
CA ASP A 21 3.04 -6.68 3.39
C ASP A 21 3.26 -5.37 2.67
N ARG A 22 2.30 -4.45 2.83
CA ARG A 22 2.45 -3.08 2.33
C ARG A 22 3.05 -2.23 3.44
N ILE A 23 4.21 -1.68 3.20
CA ILE A 23 4.80 -0.66 4.05
C ILE A 23 4.44 0.70 3.48
N ILE A 24 4.01 1.60 4.36
CA ILE A 24 3.86 3.03 4.08
C ILE A 24 4.97 3.77 4.83
N LEU A 25 5.70 4.60 4.09
CA LEU A 25 6.68 5.54 4.63
C LEU A 25 6.08 6.94 4.53
N SER A 26 5.77 7.57 5.65
CA SER A 26 5.22 8.93 5.70
C SER A 26 6.30 9.95 6.05
N ASN A 27 6.03 11.22 5.73
CA ASN A 27 6.97 12.34 5.90
C ASN A 27 8.25 12.23 5.07
N VAL A 28 8.18 11.60 3.89
CA VAL A 28 9.32 11.50 2.97
C VAL A 28 9.36 12.76 2.10
N CYS A 29 10.44 13.54 2.22
CA CYS A 29 10.62 14.72 1.39
C CYS A 29 10.62 14.35 -0.11
N PRO A 30 9.90 15.08 -0.99
CA PRO A 30 9.85 14.79 -2.43
C PRO A 30 11.21 14.76 -3.11
N THR A 31 12.19 15.52 -2.61
CA THR A 31 13.54 15.60 -3.18
C THR A 31 14.37 14.34 -2.93
N ILE A 32 14.03 13.55 -1.91
CA ILE A 32 14.77 12.31 -1.57
C ILE A 32 14.45 11.26 -2.65
N PRO A 33 15.40 10.68 -3.38
CA PRO A 33 15.10 9.64 -4.36
C PRO A 33 14.51 8.38 -3.71
N HIS A 34 13.68 7.63 -4.44
CA HIS A 34 13.15 6.34 -3.97
C HIS A 34 14.27 5.38 -3.54
N LYS A 35 15.40 5.40 -4.25
CA LYS A 35 16.56 4.54 -3.97
C LYS A 35 17.03 4.65 -2.52
N ILE A 36 17.11 5.87 -1.97
CA ILE A 36 17.60 6.07 -0.60
C ILE A 36 16.67 5.39 0.41
N SER A 37 15.34 5.52 0.24
CA SER A 37 14.36 4.84 1.08
C SER A 37 14.38 3.32 0.90
N ILE A 38 14.61 2.83 -0.32
CA ILE A 38 14.70 1.39 -0.60
C ILE A 38 15.95 0.78 0.04
N ASP A 39 17.10 1.43 -0.10
CA ASP A 39 18.37 0.98 0.47
C ASP A 39 18.27 0.87 2.00
N GLU A 40 17.59 1.81 2.64
CA GLU A 40 17.33 1.77 4.08
C GLU A 40 16.42 0.60 4.50
N LEU A 41 15.38 0.30 3.72
CA LEU A 41 14.54 -0.88 3.98
C LEU A 41 15.31 -2.19 3.77
N LEU A 42 16.21 -2.24 2.79
CA LEU A 42 17.09 -3.39 2.56
C LEU A 42 18.06 -3.60 3.73
N ASN A 43 18.59 -2.52 4.32
CA ASN A 43 19.44 -2.58 5.51
C ASN A 43 18.70 -3.13 6.74
N LEU A 44 17.39 -2.86 6.85
CA LEU A 44 16.51 -3.49 7.84
C LEU A 44 16.21 -4.97 7.54
N GLY A 45 16.70 -5.52 6.43
CA GLY A 45 16.48 -6.90 6.00
C GLY A 45 15.16 -7.11 5.24
N LEU A 46 14.39 -6.06 4.99
CA LEU A 46 13.13 -6.16 4.26
C LEU A 46 13.42 -6.32 2.78
N LYS A 47 12.84 -7.35 2.16
CA LYS A 47 13.01 -7.63 0.73
C LYS A 47 11.84 -7.07 -0.08
N PRO A 48 12.04 -6.03 -0.90
CA PRO A 48 10.99 -5.50 -1.77
C PRO A 48 10.53 -6.51 -2.82
N PHE A 49 9.22 -6.61 -3.01
CA PHE A 49 8.58 -7.33 -4.11
C PHE A 49 8.05 -6.39 -5.21
N SER A 50 7.94 -5.09 -4.92
CA SER A 50 7.53 -4.07 -5.88
C SER A 50 8.52 -2.92 -5.94
N ALA A 51 8.45 -2.14 -7.02
CA ALA A 51 9.00 -0.79 -7.01
C ALA A 51 8.31 0.07 -5.93
N MET A 52 9.04 1.07 -5.43
CA MET A 52 8.47 2.09 -4.55
C MET A 52 7.67 3.11 -5.37
N THR A 53 6.50 3.51 -4.86
CA THR A 53 5.64 4.52 -5.49
C THR A 53 5.19 5.54 -4.47
N SER A 54 5.08 6.81 -4.86
CA SER A 54 4.47 7.84 -4.01
C SER A 54 2.94 7.72 -4.04
N LEU A 55 2.30 7.93 -2.90
CA LEU A 55 0.84 7.94 -2.79
C LEU A 55 0.26 9.24 -3.33
N ARG A 56 -1.00 9.20 -3.74
CA ARG A 56 -1.75 10.42 -4.08
C ARG A 56 -2.33 11.02 -2.82
N ILE A 57 -2.52 12.34 -2.83
CA ILE A 57 -3.27 12.99 -1.76
C ILE A 57 -4.73 12.50 -1.76
N SER A 58 -5.33 12.49 -0.58
CA SER A 58 -6.73 12.09 -0.37
C SER A 58 -7.69 13.19 -0.82
N ILE A 59 -7.66 13.54 -2.11
CA ILE A 59 -8.57 14.52 -2.73
C ILE A 59 -9.42 13.83 -3.80
N THR A 60 -10.70 14.22 -3.88
CA THR A 60 -11.67 13.63 -4.81
C THR A 60 -11.79 14.37 -6.13
N LEU A 61 -11.25 15.59 -6.19
CA LEU A 61 -11.27 16.47 -7.36
C LEU A 61 -10.27 16.00 -8.42
N GLN A 62 -10.76 15.75 -9.63
CA GLN A 62 -9.99 15.15 -10.72
C GLN A 62 -8.81 16.04 -11.15
N GLU A 63 -8.96 17.36 -11.09
CA GLU A 63 -7.92 18.33 -11.43
C GLU A 63 -6.69 18.21 -10.53
N PHE A 64 -6.83 17.67 -9.31
CA PHE A 64 -5.73 17.46 -8.37
C PHE A 64 -5.25 16.00 -8.30
N SER A 65 -5.73 15.12 -9.18
CA SER A 65 -5.38 13.69 -9.19
C SER A 65 -3.89 13.39 -9.45
N HIS A 66 -3.16 14.36 -9.99
CA HIS A 66 -1.73 14.29 -10.25
C HIS A 66 -0.88 14.64 -9.02
N ILE A 67 -1.47 15.23 -7.97
CA ILE A 67 -0.74 15.64 -6.78
C ILE A 67 -0.43 14.41 -5.92
N LEU A 68 0.86 14.26 -5.64
CA LEU A 68 1.40 13.20 -4.80
C LEU A 68 1.55 13.69 -3.35
N SER A 69 1.35 12.80 -2.38
CA SER A 69 1.61 13.06 -0.98
C SER A 69 3.10 12.86 -0.65
N PHE A 70 3.49 13.25 0.56
CA PHE A 70 4.80 12.93 1.13
C PHE A 70 4.87 11.51 1.69
N GLU A 71 4.04 10.62 1.17
CA GLU A 71 3.97 9.23 1.56
C GLU A 71 4.40 8.34 0.41
N ARG A 72 5.18 7.32 0.72
CA ARG A 72 5.59 6.28 -0.23
C ARG A 72 5.07 4.96 0.23
N GLN A 73 4.74 4.11 -0.73
CA GLN A 73 4.38 2.72 -0.48
C GLN A 73 5.35 1.79 -1.18
N ILE A 74 5.53 0.62 -0.57
CA ILE A 74 6.25 -0.50 -1.18
C ILE A 74 5.67 -1.81 -0.64
N ILE A 75 5.63 -2.81 -1.51
CA ILE A 75 5.25 -4.17 -1.12
C ILE A 75 6.52 -4.94 -0.82
N VAL A 76 6.56 -5.58 0.34
CA VAL A 76 7.68 -6.42 0.80
C VAL A 76 7.22 -7.84 1.11
N ASN A 77 8.19 -8.74 1.21
CA ASN A 77 7.96 -10.06 1.78
C ASN A 77 7.42 -9.92 3.22
N PRO A 78 6.35 -10.62 3.62
CA PRO A 78 5.73 -10.50 4.95
C PRO A 78 6.51 -11.28 6.03
N ASP A 79 7.84 -11.25 5.93
CA ASP A 79 8.68 -11.82 6.97
C ASP A 79 8.37 -11.09 8.29
N ASN A 80 8.46 -11.81 9.43
CA ASN A 80 8.25 -11.25 10.78
C ASN A 80 9.41 -10.31 11.21
N ILE A 81 9.99 -9.59 10.26
CA ILE A 81 10.96 -8.53 10.51
C ILE A 81 10.19 -7.37 11.11
N GLU A 82 10.58 -6.97 12.32
CA GLU A 82 10.07 -5.77 12.96
C GLU A 82 10.60 -4.52 12.25
N ILE A 83 9.70 -3.58 12.00
CA ILE A 83 10.03 -2.30 11.37
C ILE A 83 9.92 -1.25 12.45
N PRO A 84 10.93 -0.39 12.64
CA PRO A 84 10.83 0.69 13.62
C PRO A 84 9.69 1.65 13.23
N GLU A 85 9.00 2.26 14.19
CA GLU A 85 7.94 3.24 13.92
C GLU A 85 8.48 4.50 13.22
N SER A 86 9.75 4.83 13.48
CA SER A 86 10.45 5.92 12.79
C SER A 86 11.88 5.55 12.50
N LEU A 87 12.43 6.11 11.43
CA LEU A 87 13.80 5.90 11.01
C LEU A 87 14.37 7.22 10.45
N VAL A 88 15.69 7.36 10.50
CA VAL A 88 16.39 8.56 10.03
C VAL A 88 17.12 8.23 8.74
N ILE A 89 16.76 8.92 7.67
CA ILE A 89 17.45 8.85 6.37
C ILE A 89 18.32 10.09 6.22
N ASN A 90 19.59 9.89 5.88
CA ASN A 90 20.47 10.99 5.48
C ASN A 90 20.41 11.17 3.97
N TYR A 91 20.11 12.38 3.51
CA TYR A 91 20.14 12.75 2.11
C TYR A 91 20.65 14.19 2.00
N ASP A 92 21.66 14.41 1.15
CA ASP A 92 22.30 15.73 0.97
C ASP A 92 22.80 16.33 2.31
N ASP A 93 23.45 15.49 3.13
CA ASP A 93 23.92 15.79 4.49
C ASP A 93 22.85 16.29 5.48
N ILE A 94 21.57 16.18 5.11
CA ILE A 94 20.43 16.52 5.97
C ILE A 94 19.80 15.23 6.51
N PRO A 95 19.65 15.10 7.85
CA PRO A 95 18.92 13.99 8.44
C PRO A 95 17.41 14.23 8.37
N TYR A 96 16.70 13.34 7.69
CA TYR A 96 15.24 13.32 7.61
C TYR A 96 14.68 12.20 8.48
N ARG A 97 13.81 12.55 9.43
CA ARG A 97 13.02 11.56 10.17
C ARG A 97 11.77 11.22 9.37
N ILE A 98 11.65 9.94 9.00
CA ILE A 98 10.45 9.41 8.35
C ILE A 98 9.78 8.40 9.28
N PHE A 99 8.49 8.12 9.01
CA PHE A 99 7.68 7.21 9.82
C PHE A 99 7.27 6.00 8.99
N SER A 100 7.33 4.82 9.59
CA SER A 100 6.98 3.56 8.95
C SER A 100 5.70 3.02 9.54
N THR A 101 4.80 2.56 8.68
CA THR A 101 3.60 1.82 9.09
C THR A 101 3.44 0.59 8.22
N ARG A 102 3.30 -0.57 8.87
CA ARG A 102 2.90 -1.80 8.20
C ARG A 102 1.39 -1.78 8.03
N ASN A 103 0.94 -1.52 6.82
CA ASN A 103 -0.47 -1.53 6.48
C ASN A 103 -0.87 -2.95 6.08
N ASN A 104 -1.29 -3.75 7.06
CA ASN A 104 -2.03 -4.96 6.78
C ASN A 104 -3.29 -4.51 6.03
N MET A 105 -3.50 -4.96 4.80
CA MET A 105 -4.70 -4.68 4.02
C MET A 105 -5.89 -5.40 4.66
N ASN A 106 -6.34 -4.86 5.80
CA ASN A 106 -7.49 -5.32 6.55
C ASN A 106 -8.70 -4.56 6.04
N CYS A 107 -9.74 -5.31 5.70
CA CYS A 107 -11.01 -4.72 5.36
C CYS A 107 -11.52 -3.85 6.51
N PHE A 108 -11.85 -2.58 6.24
CA PHE A 108 -12.32 -1.67 7.28
C PHE A 108 -13.63 -2.13 7.94
N ILE A 109 -14.44 -2.93 7.23
CA ILE A 109 -15.74 -3.44 7.69
C ILE A 109 -15.56 -4.65 8.61
N CYS A 110 -14.97 -5.74 8.12
CA CYS A 110 -14.89 -7.00 8.88
C CYS A 110 -13.53 -7.26 9.53
N LYS A 111 -12.56 -6.35 9.36
CA LYS A 111 -11.17 -6.44 9.88
C LYS A 111 -10.36 -7.63 9.39
N THR A 112 -10.89 -8.44 8.47
CA THR A 112 -10.16 -9.56 7.85
C THR A 112 -9.28 -9.10 6.69
N THR A 113 -8.19 -9.82 6.44
CA THR A 113 -7.24 -9.55 5.36
C THR A 113 -7.74 -10.06 4.02
N GLY A 114 -7.22 -9.48 2.93
CA GLY A 114 -7.38 -10.05 1.58
C GLY A 114 -8.50 -9.46 0.72
N HIS A 115 -9.22 -8.44 1.21
CA HIS A 115 -10.17 -7.68 0.39
C HIS A 115 -10.30 -6.23 0.86
N LEU A 116 -10.66 -5.33 -0.07
CA LEU A 116 -11.03 -3.95 0.24
C LEU A 116 -12.46 -3.90 0.78
N ALA A 117 -12.78 -2.86 1.56
CA ALA A 117 -14.13 -2.65 2.10
C ALA A 117 -15.23 -2.68 1.02
N THR A 118 -14.93 -2.22 -0.21
CA THR A 118 -15.83 -2.27 -1.37
C THR A 118 -16.23 -3.69 -1.78
N ASN A 119 -15.35 -4.67 -1.54
CA ASN A 119 -15.55 -6.06 -1.90
C ASN A 119 -15.72 -6.94 -0.65
N CYS A 120 -16.21 -6.36 0.45
CA CYS A 120 -16.40 -7.10 1.68
C CYS A 120 -17.58 -8.08 1.55
N PRO A 121 -17.42 -9.37 1.93
CA PRO A 121 -18.53 -10.32 1.94
C PRO A 121 -19.52 -10.08 3.09
N TYR A 122 -19.14 -9.26 4.09
CA TYR A 122 -19.93 -8.98 5.30
C TYR A 122 -20.53 -7.58 5.32
N VAL A 123 -20.67 -6.90 4.18
CA VAL A 123 -21.25 -5.53 4.14
C VAL A 123 -22.65 -5.57 4.78
N PRO A 124 -22.87 -4.89 5.93
CA PRO A 124 -24.21 -4.75 6.48
C PRO A 124 -25.06 -3.96 5.47
N GLU A 125 -26.29 -4.42 5.21
CA GLU A 125 -27.16 -3.89 4.13
C GLU A 125 -27.41 -2.37 4.20
N MET A 126 -27.09 -1.71 5.32
CA MET A 126 -27.33 -0.28 5.56
C MET A 126 -26.40 0.69 4.81
N THR A 127 -25.28 0.24 4.21
CA THR A 127 -24.35 1.16 3.51
C THR A 127 -24.52 1.24 1.99
N ARG A 128 -25.50 0.53 1.39
CA ARG A 128 -25.73 0.57 -0.07
C ARG A 128 -26.31 1.88 -0.60
N LYS A 129 -26.71 2.82 0.26
CA LYS A 129 -27.24 4.13 -0.15
C LYS A 129 -26.25 5.24 0.19
N GLN A 130 -25.38 5.56 -0.77
CA GLN A 130 -25.11 6.92 -1.28
C GLN A 130 -23.84 6.92 -2.14
N THR A 131 -24.01 6.59 -3.41
CA THR A 131 -23.25 7.24 -4.48
C THR A 131 -24.23 7.63 -5.57
N GLN A 132 -25.20 8.46 -5.19
CA GLN A 132 -25.87 9.36 -6.13
C GLN A 132 -25.59 10.75 -5.59
N MET A 133 -24.60 11.42 -6.19
CA MET A 133 -24.43 12.85 -5.95
C MET A 133 -25.57 13.58 -6.68
N PRO A 134 -26.17 14.61 -6.06
CA PRO A 134 -27.10 15.49 -6.76
C PRO A 134 -26.37 16.20 -7.90
N THR A 135 -27.00 16.21 -9.08
CA THR A 135 -26.59 17.00 -10.24
C THR A 135 -26.46 18.47 -9.83
N SER A 136 -25.30 19.06 -10.10
CA SER A 136 -25.01 20.48 -9.91
C SER A 136 -26.09 21.35 -10.56
N PRO A 137 -26.62 22.40 -9.90
CA PRO A 137 -27.50 23.35 -10.56
C PRO A 137 -26.71 24.12 -11.62
N LYS A 138 -27.27 24.18 -12.84
CA LYS A 138 -26.79 25.02 -13.93
C LYS A 138 -26.84 26.48 -13.48
N ILE A 139 -25.68 27.12 -13.36
CA ILE A 139 -25.60 28.58 -13.33
C ILE A 139 -25.78 29.02 -14.79
N LEU A 140 -26.91 29.68 -15.09
CA LEU A 140 -27.10 30.38 -16.34
C LEU A 140 -26.26 31.67 -16.29
N VAL A 141 -25.39 31.80 -17.29
CA VAL A 141 -24.78 33.00 -17.91
C VAL A 141 -24.54 34.20 -16.99
#